data_AF-A0A6A3HDG2-F1
#
_entry.id   AF-A0A6A3HDG2-F1
#
_cell.length_a   1.000
_cell.length_b   1.000
_cell.length_c   1.000
_cell.angle_alpha   90.00
_cell.angle_beta   90.00
_cell.angle_gamma   90.00
#
_symmetry.space_group_name_H-M   'P 1'
#
loop_
_entity.id
_entity.type
_entity.pdbx_description
1 polymer ?
#
loop_
_entity_poly.entity_id
_entity_poly.type
_entity_poly.pdbx_seq_one_letter_code
_entity_poly.pdbx_strand_id
1 'polypeptide(L)'
;MDLLAAIRHNVLKQMEDEAVNFFSRVSDCRRFISRTRPGQDVIVTLKLCCISSKRVSGDSGTCFTGVDAVHRALADRYDAAMERTMYAEVIVWDGKASPGGNCNLTYEAGAIYEFHRVEYTGIYDGVAKGYVVYDSTHESGVRLVSPHFWRNTWIVTLRK
;
A
#
# COMPACT_ATOMS: atom_id res chain seq x y z
N MET A 1 39.23 2.42 2.63
CA MET A 1 37.86 2.07 2.20
C MET A 1 37.26 3.30 1.55
N ASP A 2 36.79 3.17 0.32
CA ASP A 2 36.15 4.27 -0.40
C ASP A 2 34.67 4.35 -0.01
N LEU A 3 34.36 5.25 0.92
CA LEU A 3 33.02 5.47 1.46
C LEU A 3 32.01 5.78 0.34
N LEU A 4 32.45 6.47 -0.72
CA LEU A 4 31.59 6.87 -1.83
C LEU A 4 31.18 5.67 -2.69
N ALA A 5 32.10 4.73 -2.90
CA ALA A 5 31.84 3.48 -3.62
C ALA A 5 30.87 2.57 -2.83
N ALA A 6 31.03 2.51 -1.50
CA ALA A 6 30.12 1.76 -0.63
C ALA A 6 28.69 2.34 -0.63
N ILE A 7 28.56 3.68 -0.57
CA ILE A 7 27.26 4.35 -0.65
C ILE A 7 26.59 4.06 -1.99
N ARG A 8 27.30 4.22 -3.12
CA ARG A 8 26.75 3.94 -4.46
C ARG A 8 26.28 2.50 -4.60
N HIS A 9 27.06 1.54 -4.11
CA HIS A 9 26.70 0.13 -4.16
C HIS A 9 25.42 -0.16 -3.35
N ASN A 10 25.31 0.41 -2.15
CA ASN A 10 24.12 0.25 -1.31
C ASN A 10 22.87 0.88 -1.95
N VAL A 11 23.01 2.06 -2.56
CA VAL A 11 21.90 2.72 -3.27
C VAL A 11 21.44 1.89 -4.47
N LEU A 12 22.37 1.38 -5.28
CA LEU A 12 22.03 0.53 -6.42
C LEU A 12 21.34 -0.76 -5.99
N LYS A 13 21.84 -1.39 -4.93
CA LYS A 13 21.24 -2.59 -4.34
C LYS A 13 19.83 -2.31 -3.82
N GLN A 14 19.63 -1.17 -3.15
CA GLN A 14 18.31 -0.77 -2.66
C GLN A 14 17.33 -0.53 -3.81
N MET A 15 17.78 0.07 -4.91
CA MET A 15 16.96 0.24 -6.13
C MET A 15 16.61 -1.10 -6.78
N GLU A 16 17.55 -2.04 -6.82
CA GLU A 16 17.32 -3.39 -7.34
C GLU A 16 16.33 -4.16 -6.47
N ASP A 17 16.50 -4.14 -5.14
CA ASP A 17 15.60 -4.77 -4.19
C ASP A 17 14.18 -4.18 -4.25
N GLU A 18 14.04 -2.85 -4.40
CA GLU A 18 12.75 -2.17 -4.57
C GLU A 18 12.08 -2.52 -5.91
N ALA A 19 12.86 -2.68 -6.98
CA ALA A 19 12.35 -3.11 -8.28
C ALA A 19 11.90 -4.58 -8.29
N VAL A 20 12.58 -5.45 -7.52
CA VAL A 20 12.27 -6.88 -7.44
C VAL A 20 11.08 -7.17 -6.53
N ASN A 21 10.87 -6.37 -5.48
CA ASN A 21 9.81 -6.57 -4.50
C ASN A 21 8.57 -5.69 -4.74
N PHE A 22 8.30 -5.33 -5.99
CA PHE A 22 7.08 -4.64 -6.39
C PHE A 22 5.97 -5.64 -6.75
N PHE A 23 4.83 -5.56 -6.07
CA PHE A 23 3.68 -6.42 -6.32
C PHE A 23 2.42 -5.61 -6.62
N SER A 24 1.87 -5.82 -7.82
CA SER A 24 0.57 -5.26 -8.24
C SER A 24 -0.60 -6.23 -8.12
N ARG A 25 -0.31 -7.48 -7.74
CA ARG A 25 -1.28 -8.56 -7.51
C ARG A 25 -1.07 -9.17 -6.13
N VAL A 26 -2.15 -9.35 -5.40
CA VAL A 26 -2.20 -10.01 -4.09
C VAL A 26 -1.69 -11.43 -4.20
N SER A 27 -2.05 -12.15 -5.27
CA SER A 27 -1.60 -13.52 -5.51
C SER A 27 -0.07 -13.64 -5.64
N ASP A 28 0.57 -12.69 -6.31
CA ASP A 28 2.03 -12.67 -6.48
C ASP A 28 2.74 -12.35 -5.16
N CYS A 29 2.25 -11.34 -4.42
CA CYS A 29 2.76 -11.02 -3.07
C CYS A 29 2.62 -12.23 -2.13
N ARG A 30 1.44 -12.85 -2.10
CA ARG A 30 1.18 -14.05 -1.29
C ARG A 30 2.10 -15.21 -1.67
N ARG A 31 2.31 -15.44 -2.98
CA ARG A 31 3.22 -16.48 -3.49
C ARG A 31 4.66 -16.19 -3.09
N PHE A 32 5.09 -14.93 -3.13
CA PHE A 32 6.39 -14.51 -2.62
C PHE A 32 6.51 -14.85 -1.13
N ILE A 33 5.62 -14.34 -0.28
CA ILE A 33 5.65 -14.60 1.17
C ILE A 33 5.70 -16.10 1.48
N SER A 34 4.89 -16.89 0.79
CA SER A 34 4.80 -18.34 1.01
C SER A 34 6.10 -19.07 0.64
N ARG A 35 6.81 -18.60 -0.39
CA ARG A 35 8.03 -19.23 -0.91
C ARG A 35 9.28 -18.77 -0.18
N THR A 36 9.38 -17.48 0.11
CA THR A 36 10.61 -16.87 0.62
C THR A 36 10.59 -16.70 2.14
N ARG A 37 9.40 -16.65 2.76
CA ARG A 37 9.22 -16.36 4.20
C ARG A 37 10.08 -15.16 4.61
N PRO A 38 9.80 -13.98 4.04
CA PRO A 38 10.68 -12.83 4.16
C PRO A 38 10.93 -12.47 5.62
N GLY A 39 12.17 -12.07 5.91
CA GLY A 39 12.53 -11.46 7.18
C GLY A 39 11.86 -10.10 7.37
N GLN A 40 11.93 -9.57 8.58
CA GLN A 40 11.33 -8.27 8.92
C GLN A 40 12.02 -7.10 8.20
N ASP A 41 13.26 -7.30 7.77
CA ASP A 41 14.12 -6.38 7.03
C ASP A 41 13.82 -6.35 5.52
N VAL A 42 12.99 -7.27 5.02
CA VAL A 42 12.59 -7.29 3.62
C VAL A 42 11.50 -6.25 3.38
N ILE A 43 11.81 -5.33 2.48
CA ILE A 43 10.94 -4.24 2.09
C ILE A 43 10.24 -4.58 0.78
N VAL A 44 8.92 -4.38 0.73
CA VAL A 44 8.13 -4.58 -0.50
C VAL A 44 7.35 -3.33 -0.86
N THR A 45 7.00 -3.21 -2.14
CA THR A 45 6.09 -2.17 -2.65
C THR A 45 4.80 -2.83 -3.12
N LEU A 46 3.65 -2.36 -2.65
CA LEU A 46 2.34 -2.92 -2.99
C LEU A 46 1.48 -1.92 -3.74
N LYS A 47 0.90 -2.32 -4.86
CA LYS A 47 -0.11 -1.54 -5.58
C LYS A 47 -1.47 -2.22 -5.48
N LEU A 48 -2.39 -1.58 -4.75
CA LEU A 48 -3.68 -2.17 -4.39
C LEU A 48 -4.84 -1.20 -4.65
N CYS A 49 -5.99 -1.74 -5.03
CA CYS A 49 -7.24 -1.01 -5.05
C CYS A 49 -7.92 -1.11 -3.68
N CYS A 50 -8.26 0.03 -3.09
CA CYS A 50 -8.95 0.11 -1.82
C CYS A 50 -10.35 -0.51 -1.93
N ILE A 51 -10.70 -1.38 -0.99
CA ILE A 51 -12.08 -1.85 -0.81
C ILE A 51 -12.68 -1.32 0.51
N SER A 52 -11.84 -1.22 1.54
CA SER A 52 -12.22 -0.61 2.81
C SER A 52 -10.99 -0.10 3.54
N SER A 53 -11.20 0.88 4.42
CA SER A 53 -10.18 1.31 5.36
C SER A 53 -10.83 1.61 6.70
N LYS A 54 -10.22 1.12 7.78
CA LYS A 54 -10.72 1.30 9.15
C LYS A 54 -9.61 1.81 10.04
N ARG A 55 -9.89 2.86 10.82
CA ARG A 55 -8.96 3.31 11.88
C ARG A 55 -8.78 2.21 12.92
N VAL A 56 -7.54 1.93 13.28
CA VAL A 56 -7.21 1.01 14.36
C VAL A 56 -7.60 1.69 15.66
N SER A 57 -8.47 1.04 16.46
CA SER A 57 -9.04 1.63 17.66
C SER A 57 -7.98 1.85 18.74
N GLY A 58 -7.86 3.08 19.24
CA GLY A 58 -6.89 3.44 20.27
C GLY A 58 -5.48 3.74 19.76
N ASP A 59 -5.29 3.66 18.44
CA ASP A 59 -4.00 3.69 17.78
C ASP A 59 -3.94 4.78 16.70
N SER A 60 -2.74 5.29 16.44
CA SER A 60 -2.46 6.27 15.38
C SER A 60 -2.21 5.55 14.04
N GLY A 61 -3.18 4.76 13.58
CA GLY A 61 -3.03 4.00 12.33
C GLY A 61 -4.35 3.67 11.64
N THR A 62 -4.27 3.42 10.34
CA THR A 62 -5.37 2.99 9.48
C THR A 62 -5.09 1.60 8.92
N CYS A 63 -5.96 0.63 9.19
CA CYS A 63 -5.95 -0.65 8.50
C CYS A 63 -6.60 -0.47 7.13
N PHE A 64 -5.78 -0.53 6.08
CA PHE A 64 -6.19 -0.51 4.69
C PHE A 64 -6.41 -1.95 4.21
N THR A 65 -7.57 -2.22 3.59
CA THR A 65 -7.82 -3.49 2.91
C THR A 65 -7.90 -3.23 1.41
N GLY A 66 -7.19 -4.02 0.62
CA GLY A 66 -7.19 -3.85 -0.82
C GLY A 66 -7.04 -5.12 -1.63
N VAL A 67 -7.51 -5.04 -2.87
CA VAL A 67 -7.49 -6.11 -3.88
C VAL A 67 -6.63 -5.69 -5.07
N ASP A 68 -6.41 -6.62 -6.00
CA ASP A 68 -5.79 -6.32 -7.28
C ASP A 68 -6.51 -5.18 -7.99
N ALA A 69 -5.76 -4.30 -8.66
CA ALA A 69 -6.34 -3.18 -9.41
C ALA A 69 -7.34 -3.64 -10.50
N VAL A 70 -7.20 -4.85 -11.03
CA VAL A 70 -8.15 -5.43 -12.01
C VAL A 70 -9.50 -5.76 -11.39
N HIS A 71 -9.55 -5.99 -10.07
CA HIS A 71 -10.75 -6.26 -9.31
C HIS A 71 -11.37 -4.99 -8.71
N ARG A 72 -10.99 -3.82 -9.22
CA ARG A 72 -11.53 -2.51 -8.79
C ARG A 72 -13.06 -2.45 -8.75
N ALA A 73 -13.75 -3.15 -9.65
CA ALA A 73 -15.22 -3.25 -9.65
C ALA A 73 -15.80 -4.00 -8.44
N LEU A 74 -14.98 -4.73 -7.69
CA LEU A 74 -15.37 -5.38 -6.42
C LEU A 74 -15.35 -4.41 -5.24
N ALA A 75 -14.78 -3.20 -5.37
CA ALA A 75 -14.78 -2.23 -4.28
C ALA A 75 -16.20 -1.87 -3.79
N ASP A 76 -17.15 -1.78 -4.72
CA ASP A 76 -18.58 -1.55 -4.42
C ASP A 76 -19.29 -2.80 -3.89
N ARG A 77 -18.64 -3.97 -3.93
CA ARG A 77 -19.21 -5.29 -3.56
C ARG A 77 -18.44 -5.97 -2.44
N TYR A 78 -17.69 -5.21 -1.65
CA TYR A 78 -16.98 -5.77 -0.51
C TYR A 78 -17.96 -6.51 0.41
N ASP A 79 -17.70 -7.80 0.61
CA ASP A 79 -18.47 -8.68 1.50
C ASP A 79 -17.48 -9.38 2.44
N ALA A 80 -17.88 -9.57 3.70
CA ALA A 80 -17.13 -10.33 4.69
C ALA A 80 -16.89 -11.80 4.25
N ALA A 81 -17.66 -12.30 3.28
CA ALA A 81 -17.48 -13.62 2.69
C ALA A 81 -16.34 -13.71 1.64
N MET A 82 -15.67 -12.60 1.30
CA MET A 82 -14.61 -12.60 0.30
C MET A 82 -13.44 -13.49 0.74
N GLU A 83 -12.90 -14.28 -0.20
CA GLU A 83 -11.82 -15.21 0.12
C GLU A 83 -10.56 -14.46 0.56
N ARG A 84 -9.97 -14.86 1.69
CA ARG A 84 -8.77 -14.25 2.29
C ARG A 84 -7.54 -14.21 1.39
N THR A 85 -7.55 -14.97 0.30
CA THR A 85 -6.49 -15.01 -0.71
C THR A 85 -6.62 -13.91 -1.77
N MET A 86 -7.79 -13.26 -1.87
CA MET A 86 -8.10 -12.24 -2.88
C MET A 86 -7.72 -10.82 -2.45
N TYR A 87 -7.46 -10.60 -1.17
CA TYR A 87 -7.10 -9.29 -0.62
C TYR A 87 -5.85 -9.34 0.26
N ALA A 88 -5.27 -8.17 0.44
CA ALA A 88 -4.21 -7.91 1.39
C ALA A 88 -4.61 -6.78 2.34
N GLU A 89 -4.05 -6.81 3.55
CA GLU A 89 -4.22 -5.77 4.55
C GLU A 89 -2.89 -5.04 4.78
N VAL A 90 -2.92 -3.72 4.78
CA VAL A 90 -1.75 -2.90 5.09
C VAL A 90 -2.11 -1.99 6.26
N ILE A 91 -1.39 -2.09 7.37
CA ILE A 91 -1.53 -1.12 8.46
C ILE A 91 -0.68 0.09 8.10
N VAL A 92 -1.32 1.24 7.92
CA VAL A 92 -0.64 2.51 7.68
C VAL A 92 -0.59 3.24 9.01
N TRP A 93 0.57 3.28 9.62
CA TRP A 93 0.81 4.04 10.84
C TRP A 93 1.00 5.50 10.49
N ASP A 94 0.35 6.37 11.24
CA ASP A 94 0.57 7.80 11.20
C ASP A 94 2.00 8.08 11.68
N GLY A 95 2.78 8.78 10.88
CA GLY A 95 4.07 9.30 11.32
C GLY A 95 3.89 10.32 12.43
N LYS A 96 5.01 10.73 13.03
CA LYS A 96 5.00 11.79 14.04
C LYS A 96 4.38 13.04 13.44
N ALA A 97 3.16 13.33 13.90
CA ALA A 97 2.50 14.58 13.63
C ALA A 97 3.46 15.75 13.95
N SER A 98 3.58 16.71 13.04
CA SER A 98 3.99 18.06 13.42
C SER A 98 3.07 18.53 14.56
N PRO A 99 3.55 19.34 15.53
CA PRO A 99 2.72 19.81 16.63
C PRO A 99 1.40 20.41 16.12
N GLY A 100 0.26 19.74 16.40
CA GLY A 100 -1.08 20.17 15.97
C GLY A 100 -1.68 19.48 14.73
N GLY A 101 -0.98 18.55 14.07
CA GLY A 101 -1.49 17.85 12.88
C GLY A 101 -2.10 16.49 13.19
N ASN A 102 -3.40 16.29 12.98
CA ASN A 102 -3.95 14.94 12.90
C ASN A 102 -3.65 14.36 11.51
N CYS A 103 -2.87 13.28 11.44
CA CYS A 103 -2.61 12.53 10.21
C CYS A 103 -3.80 11.62 9.87
N ASN A 104 -4.99 12.16 9.68
CA ASN A 104 -6.18 11.37 9.35
C ASN A 104 -6.17 11.00 7.86
N LEU A 105 -5.31 10.06 7.47
CA LEU A 105 -5.31 9.51 6.12
C LEU A 105 -6.65 8.81 5.86
N THR A 106 -7.39 9.32 4.90
CA THR A 106 -8.62 8.72 4.39
C THR A 106 -8.36 8.07 3.05
N TYR A 107 -8.89 6.86 2.88
CA TYR A 107 -8.77 6.10 1.63
C TYR A 107 -10.14 6.01 0.96
N GLU A 108 -10.18 6.30 -0.34
CA GLU A 108 -11.40 6.22 -1.12
C GLU A 108 -11.59 4.78 -1.61
N ALA A 109 -12.75 4.19 -1.34
CA ALA A 109 -13.11 2.89 -1.90
C ALA A 109 -13.06 2.96 -3.43
N GLY A 110 -12.44 1.95 -4.04
CA GLY A 110 -12.21 1.89 -5.47
C GLY A 110 -11.06 2.76 -5.96
N ALA A 111 -10.38 3.57 -5.15
CA ALA A 111 -9.13 4.22 -5.57
C ALA A 111 -7.94 3.24 -5.53
N ILE A 112 -6.92 3.48 -6.36
CA ILE A 112 -5.70 2.65 -6.41
C ILE A 112 -4.57 3.41 -5.72
N TYR A 113 -3.95 2.76 -4.75
CA TYR A 113 -2.84 3.27 -3.96
C TYR A 113 -1.60 2.40 -4.15
N GLU A 114 -0.44 3.03 -4.07
CA GLU A 114 0.87 2.39 -4.04
C GLU A 114 1.49 2.63 -2.67
N PHE A 115 1.80 1.55 -1.97
CA PHE A 115 2.43 1.54 -0.66
C PHE A 115 3.90 1.22 -0.87
N HIS A 116 4.75 2.23 -0.74
CA HIS A 116 6.19 2.08 -0.73
C HIS A 116 6.64 1.71 0.67
N ARG A 117 7.68 0.89 0.73
CA ARG A 117 8.32 0.50 1.99
C ARG A 117 7.40 -0.23 2.98
N VAL A 118 6.66 -1.21 2.48
CA VAL A 118 5.88 -2.11 3.35
C VAL A 118 6.83 -3.10 4.01
N GLU A 119 6.84 -3.08 5.34
CA GLU A 119 7.68 -3.91 6.20
C GLU A 119 6.82 -4.99 6.89
N TYR A 120 7.49 -5.97 7.52
CA TYR A 120 6.87 -7.07 8.27
C TYR A 120 5.82 -7.84 7.45
N THR A 121 6.11 -7.98 6.16
CA THR A 121 5.21 -8.62 5.21
C THR A 121 5.09 -10.11 5.52
N GLY A 122 3.88 -10.62 5.73
CA GLY A 122 3.63 -11.99 6.16
C GLY A 122 2.20 -12.45 5.89
N ILE A 123 1.92 -13.75 6.08
CA ILE A 123 0.55 -14.28 6.04
C ILE A 123 0.08 -14.51 7.47
N TYR A 124 -0.96 -13.79 7.88
CA TYR A 124 -1.53 -13.86 9.22
C TYR A 124 -3.04 -14.11 9.11
N ASP A 125 -3.55 -15.11 9.84
CA ASP A 125 -4.93 -15.60 9.72
C ASP A 125 -5.34 -15.84 8.25
N GLY A 126 -4.41 -16.36 7.44
CA GLY A 126 -4.64 -16.64 6.02
C GLY A 126 -4.65 -15.41 5.09
N VAL A 127 -4.51 -14.18 5.60
CA VAL A 127 -4.47 -12.93 4.82
C VAL A 127 -3.02 -12.46 4.67
N ALA A 128 -2.65 -11.97 3.48
CA ALA A 128 -1.36 -11.31 3.30
C ALA A 128 -1.39 -9.92 3.97
N LYS A 129 -0.48 -9.67 4.91
CA LYS A 129 -0.42 -8.41 5.65
C LYS A 129 0.98 -7.81 5.63
N GLY A 130 1.02 -6.50 5.87
CA GLY A 130 2.25 -5.76 6.17
C GLY A 130 1.89 -4.42 6.81
N TYR A 131 2.90 -3.60 7.10
CA TYR A 131 2.65 -2.24 7.55
C TYR A 131 3.63 -1.24 6.95
N VAL A 132 3.24 0.02 6.97
CA VAL A 132 4.05 1.15 6.53
C VAL A 132 3.85 2.30 7.50
N VAL A 133 4.89 3.10 7.70
CA VAL A 133 4.79 4.37 8.45
C VAL A 133 4.69 5.50 7.44
N TYR A 134 3.59 6.25 7.49
CA TYR A 134 3.40 7.43 6.66
C TYR A 134 4.15 8.61 7.27
N ASP A 135 5.12 9.18 6.57
CA ASP A 135 5.81 10.40 6.99
C ASP A 135 5.49 11.51 5.97
N SER A 136 4.97 12.65 6.45
CA SER A 136 4.63 13.80 5.61
C SER A 136 5.84 14.65 5.20
N THR A 137 7.00 14.44 5.84
CA THR A 137 8.24 15.22 5.62
C THR A 137 9.17 14.56 4.61
N HIS A 138 9.09 13.24 4.49
CA HIS A 138 9.67 12.47 3.41
C HIS A 138 8.57 12.27 2.35
N GLU A 139 8.90 12.17 1.06
CA GLU A 139 7.92 11.88 -0.02
C GLU A 139 7.33 10.44 0.07
N SER A 140 7.06 9.95 1.28
CA SER A 140 7.16 8.52 1.57
C SER A 140 5.90 7.88 2.12
N GLY A 141 5.66 6.69 1.61
CA GLY A 141 4.84 5.66 2.21
C GLY A 141 3.68 5.29 1.32
N VAL A 142 2.82 6.25 0.99
CA VAL A 142 1.56 5.95 0.28
C VAL A 142 1.27 6.98 -0.80
N ARG A 143 1.12 6.53 -2.04
CA ARG A 143 0.82 7.36 -3.21
C ARG A 143 -0.52 7.00 -3.82
N LEU A 144 -1.39 7.98 -4.04
CA LEU A 144 -2.58 7.79 -4.87
C LEU A 144 -2.15 7.67 -6.35
N VAL A 145 -2.44 6.53 -6.96
CA VAL A 145 -2.13 6.27 -8.37
C VAL A 145 -3.32 6.60 -9.28
N SER A 146 -4.54 6.27 -8.85
CA SER A 146 -5.75 6.53 -9.63
C SER A 146 -6.98 6.72 -8.72
N PRO A 147 -7.68 7.86 -8.79
CA PRO A 147 -8.92 8.08 -8.04
C PRO A 147 -10.07 7.25 -8.63
N HIS A 148 -11.16 7.06 -7.87
CA HIS A 148 -12.31 6.29 -8.36
C HIS A 148 -12.97 6.96 -9.59
N PHE A 149 -13.19 6.18 -10.66
CA PHE A 149 -13.45 6.68 -12.02
C PHE A 149 -14.80 7.42 -12.17
N TRP A 150 -15.72 7.30 -11.22
CA TRP A 150 -17.07 7.88 -11.34
C TRP A 150 -17.23 9.31 -10.80
N ARG A 151 -16.21 9.93 -10.23
CA ARG A 151 -16.25 11.36 -9.83
C ARG A 151 -15.52 12.24 -10.85
N ASN A 152 -16.08 12.34 -12.06
CA ASN A 152 -15.86 13.46 -12.98
C ASN A 152 -17.08 13.62 -13.91
N THR A 153 -18.22 13.99 -13.33
CA THR A 153 -19.27 14.68 -14.08
C THR A 153 -18.88 16.15 -14.21
N TRP A 154 -17.98 16.46 -15.12
CA TRP A 154 -17.99 17.75 -15.80
C TRP A 154 -18.13 17.48 -17.28
N ILE A 155 -19.39 17.50 -17.71
CA ILE A 155 -19.79 17.75 -19.10
C ILE A 155 -19.07 19.03 -19.50
N VAL A 156 -17.96 18.92 -20.25
CA VAL A 156 -17.48 20.06 -21.03
C VAL A 156 -18.46 20.17 -22.18
N THR A 157 -19.48 21.01 -21.97
CA THR A 157 -20.38 21.47 -23.01
C THR A 157 -19.52 22.10 -24.10
N LEU A 158 -19.39 21.40 -25.23
CA LEU A 158 -18.96 22.00 -26.49
C LEU A 158 -19.96 23.13 -26.81
N ARG A 159 -19.60 24.37 -26.47
CA ARG A 159 -20.18 25.53 -27.12
C ARG A 159 -19.49 25.67 -28.46
N LYS A 160 -20.28 25.52 -29.52
CA LYS A 160 -19.97 25.90 -30.90
C LYS A 160 -19.52 27.36 -30.98
#